data_AF-A0AA96X6J9-F1
#
_entry.id   AF-A0AA96X6J9-F1
#
_cell.length_a   1.000
_cell.length_b   1.000
_cell.length_c   1.000
_cell.angle_alpha   90.00
_cell.angle_beta   90.00
_cell.angle_gamma   90.00
#
_symmetry.space_group_name_H-M   'P 1'
#
loop_
_entity.id
_entity.type
_entity.pdbx_description
1 polymer ?
#
loop_
_entity_poly.entity_id
_entity_poly.type
_entity_poly.pdbx_seq_one_letter_code
_entity_poly.pdbx_strand_id
1 'polypeptide(L)'
;MKVFLDSNIIQHSATTYRTMDIYFGGAKPGEPLVRKGPIQTINKKPAKNQKLRAEIDCLEELASKLKALRATLIMDFDNIYSEVRRAGRFRKEFFYGSDIKYAERPPEFNTVLGGPSWLNSGPTDKQFHNFLHNLKHPRFLELAKFSGALQGKDANYNQLADAYFLWCAEINEADYFLTLDAKLERSINQAKSLVYKPNVISASQLLTELQNA
;
A
#
# COMPACT_ATOMS: atom_id res chain seq x y z
N MET A 1 -4.87 -18.41 4.49
CA MET A 1 -3.96 -17.28 4.77
C MET A 1 -4.27 -16.12 3.83
N LYS A 2 -4.57 -14.95 4.41
CA LYS A 2 -4.83 -13.69 3.73
C LYS A 2 -3.81 -12.65 4.20
N VAL A 3 -3.07 -12.05 3.27
CA VAL A 3 -1.99 -11.10 3.56
C VAL A 3 -2.32 -9.76 2.93
N PHE A 4 -2.38 -8.72 3.76
CA PHE A 4 -2.45 -7.35 3.29
C PHE A 4 -1.05 -6.83 3.00
N LEU A 5 -0.81 -6.37 1.77
CA LEU A 5 0.46 -5.80 1.35
C LEU A 5 0.42 -4.29 1.54
N ASP A 6 1.32 -3.78 2.39
CA ASP A 6 1.55 -2.34 2.49
C ASP A 6 2.10 -1.77 1.17
N SER A 7 1.87 -0.49 0.95
CA SER A 7 2.37 0.27 -0.20
C SER A 7 3.89 0.15 -0.37
N ASN A 8 4.66 0.16 0.72
CA ASN A 8 6.13 0.03 0.67
C ASN A 8 6.59 -1.33 0.13
N ILE A 9 5.84 -2.41 0.39
CA ILE A 9 6.13 -3.74 -0.17
C ILE A 9 6.05 -3.69 -1.69
N ILE A 10 5.02 -3.05 -2.23
CA ILE A 10 4.83 -2.93 -3.67
C ILE A 10 5.90 -2.03 -4.28
N GLN A 11 6.19 -0.90 -3.64
CA GLN A 11 7.25 0.01 -4.07
C GLN A 11 8.61 -0.67 -4.16
N HIS A 12 8.92 -1.58 -3.24
CA HIS A 12 10.21 -2.27 -3.21
C HIS A 12 10.25 -3.55 -4.04
N SER A 13 9.13 -4.25 -4.21
CA SER A 13 9.04 -5.49 -5.01
C SER A 13 8.73 -5.29 -6.49
N ALA A 14 8.25 -4.10 -6.92
CA ALA A 14 7.93 -3.86 -8.32
C ALA A 14 9.19 -3.96 -9.20
N THR A 15 9.26 -4.94 -10.11
CA THR A 15 10.41 -5.13 -11.02
C THR A 15 10.16 -4.50 -12.39
N THR A 16 8.90 -4.43 -12.80
CA THR A 16 8.47 -3.88 -14.08
C THR A 16 7.26 -2.97 -13.92
N TYR A 17 7.03 -2.15 -14.94
CA TYR A 17 6.01 -1.11 -14.91
C TYR A 17 5.51 -0.86 -16.34
N ARG A 18 4.21 -0.58 -16.49
CA ARG A 18 3.59 -0.30 -17.80
C ARG A 18 2.86 1.03 -17.76
N THR A 19 3.15 1.91 -18.69
CA THR A 19 2.43 3.19 -18.84
C THR A 19 1.06 2.96 -19.47
N MET A 20 0.09 3.80 -19.14
CA MET A 20 -1.28 3.72 -19.67
C MET A 20 -1.88 5.10 -19.81
N ASP A 21 -2.20 5.47 -21.05
CA ASP A 21 -2.91 6.72 -21.32
C ASP A 21 -4.41 6.47 -21.22
N ILE A 22 -5.07 7.28 -20.39
CA ILE A 22 -6.53 7.24 -20.20
C ILE A 22 -7.10 8.56 -20.72
N TYR A 23 -7.92 8.48 -21.76
CA TYR A 23 -8.53 9.65 -22.37
C TYR A 23 -9.90 9.91 -21.76
N PHE A 24 -10.01 11.00 -21.00
CA PHE A 24 -11.29 11.51 -20.52
C PHE A 24 -11.83 12.55 -21.51
N GLY A 25 -12.58 12.09 -22.53
CA GLY A 25 -13.31 12.96 -23.46
C GLY A 25 -12.54 13.44 -24.70
N GLY A 26 -11.33 12.93 -24.95
CA GLY A 26 -10.50 13.31 -26.10
C GLY A 26 -10.15 12.18 -27.08
N ALA A 27 -10.68 10.97 -26.86
CA ALA A 27 -10.45 9.84 -27.79
C ALA A 27 -11.30 10.02 -29.05
N LYS A 28 -10.73 9.76 -30.23
CA LYS A 28 -11.52 9.75 -31.46
C LYS A 28 -12.50 8.57 -31.45
N PRO A 29 -13.64 8.66 -32.14
CA PRO A 29 -14.53 7.51 -32.33
C PRO A 29 -13.76 6.29 -32.84
N GLY A 30 -13.88 5.17 -32.13
CA GLY A 30 -13.17 3.92 -32.44
C GLY A 30 -11.80 3.73 -31.77
N GLU A 31 -11.25 4.76 -31.12
CA GLU A 31 -10.03 4.60 -30.34
C GLU A 31 -10.33 4.04 -28.94
N PRO A 32 -9.47 3.15 -28.40
CA PRO A 32 -9.64 2.69 -27.04
C PRO A 32 -9.41 3.85 -26.06
N LEU A 33 -10.35 4.01 -25.12
CA LEU A 33 -10.24 4.98 -24.00
C LEU A 33 -8.97 4.78 -23.16
N VAL A 34 -8.37 3.60 -23.27
CA VAL A 34 -7.20 3.17 -22.53
C VAL A 34 -6.17 2.60 -23.50
N ARG A 35 -5.02 3.27 -23.66
CA ARG A 35 -3.89 2.78 -24.45
C ARG A 35 -2.81 2.25 -23.52
N LYS A 36 -2.35 1.02 -23.76
CA LYS A 36 -1.26 0.41 -22.99
C LYS A 36 0.07 0.70 -23.68
N GLY A 37 1.00 1.31 -22.96
CA GLY A 37 2.39 1.49 -23.40
C GLY A 37 3.23 0.22 -23.22
N PRO A 38 4.53 0.28 -23.56
CA PRO A 38 5.45 -0.83 -23.38
C PRO A 38 5.72 -1.11 -21.89
N ILE A 39 6.06 -2.36 -21.58
CA ILE A 39 6.60 -2.73 -20.27
C ILE A 39 8.03 -2.21 -20.17
N GLN A 40 8.36 -1.60 -19.03
CA GLN A 40 9.69 -1.10 -18.73
C GLN A 40 10.19 -1.71 -17.42
N THR A 41 11.48 -2.01 -17.35
CA THR A 41 12.14 -2.49 -16.13
C THR A 41 12.41 -1.34 -15.17
N ILE A 42 12.14 -1.54 -13.89
CA ILE A 42 12.43 -0.58 -12.84
C ILE A 42 13.86 -0.84 -12.33
N ASN A 43 14.77 0.09 -12.62
CA ASN A 43 16.12 0.07 -12.05
C ASN A 43 16.12 0.81 -10.71
N LYS A 44 16.09 0.07 -9.60
CA LYS A 44 16.11 0.64 -8.24
C LYS A 44 17.53 0.78 -7.72
N LYS A 45 17.81 1.90 -7.05
CA LYS A 45 19.02 2.01 -6.23
C LYS A 45 18.82 1.20 -4.95
N PRO A 46 19.80 0.39 -4.53
CA PRO A 46 19.66 -0.40 -3.32
C PRO A 46 19.55 0.50 -2.09
N ALA A 47 18.73 0.09 -1.12
CA ALA A 47 18.50 0.85 0.11
C ALA A 47 19.82 1.09 0.86
N LYS A 48 20.02 2.29 1.41
CA LYS A 48 21.24 2.62 2.19
C LYS A 48 21.29 1.87 3.51
N ASN A 49 20.13 1.67 4.14
CA ASN A 49 20.03 0.94 5.40
C ASN A 49 20.15 -0.56 5.15
N GLN A 50 21.13 -1.20 5.78
CA GLN A 50 21.41 -2.63 5.62
C GLN A 50 20.25 -3.51 6.10
N LYS A 51 19.55 -3.14 7.18
CA LYS A 51 18.40 -3.90 7.67
C LYS A 51 17.24 -3.87 6.68
N LEU A 52 16.92 -2.67 6.16
CA LEU A 52 15.90 -2.53 5.14
C LEU A 52 16.27 -3.29 3.86
N ARG A 53 17.56 -3.29 3.48
CA ARG A 53 18.04 -4.06 2.33
C ARG A 53 17.79 -5.55 2.53
N ALA A 54 18.15 -6.10 3.69
CA ALA A 54 17.89 -7.51 4.00
C ALA A 54 16.40 -7.87 3.91
N GLU A 55 15.51 -7.02 4.44
CA GLU A 55 14.06 -7.23 4.31
C GLU A 55 13.57 -7.20 2.86
N ILE A 56 14.12 -6.29 2.03
CA ILE A 56 13.79 -6.21 0.60
C ILE A 56 14.25 -7.47 -0.14
N ASP A 57 15.45 -7.96 0.18
CA ASP A 57 16.04 -9.14 -0.46
C ASP A 57 15.21 -10.41 -0.17
N CYS A 58 14.47 -10.45 0.95
CA CYS A 58 13.55 -11.55 1.29
C CYS A 58 12.25 -11.56 0.47
N LEU A 59 11.87 -10.45 -0.19
CA LEU A 59 10.53 -10.32 -0.78
C LEU A 59 10.28 -11.29 -1.95
N GLU A 60 11.30 -11.62 -2.73
CA GLU A 60 11.16 -12.54 -3.88
C GLU A 60 10.88 -13.97 -3.43
N GLU A 61 11.64 -14.44 -2.45
CA GLU A 61 11.45 -15.76 -1.84
C GLU A 61 10.08 -15.82 -1.15
N LEU A 62 9.73 -14.79 -0.38
CA LEU A 62 8.45 -14.69 0.30
C LEU A 62 7.28 -14.72 -0.70
N ALA A 63 7.35 -13.97 -1.80
CA ALA A 63 6.33 -13.99 -2.85
C ALA A 63 6.16 -15.39 -3.45
N SER A 64 7.27 -16.08 -3.73
CA SER A 64 7.28 -17.45 -4.25
C SER A 64 6.63 -18.43 -3.27
N LYS A 65 6.94 -18.33 -1.97
CA LYS A 65 6.36 -19.16 -0.92
C LYS A 65 4.86 -18.89 -0.74
N LEU A 66 4.44 -17.62 -0.68
CA LEU A 66 3.04 -17.22 -0.57
C LEU A 66 2.21 -17.74 -1.75
N LYS A 67 2.78 -17.69 -2.97
CA LYS A 67 2.16 -18.27 -4.17
C LYS A 67 2.02 -19.79 -4.08
N ALA A 68 3.07 -20.49 -3.63
CA ALA A 68 3.02 -21.94 -3.44
C ALA A 68 1.94 -22.36 -2.42
N LEU A 69 1.77 -21.57 -1.35
CA LEU A 69 0.74 -21.76 -0.34
C LEU A 69 -0.66 -21.30 -0.76
N ARG A 70 -0.80 -20.75 -1.98
CA ARG A 70 -2.06 -20.15 -2.48
C ARG A 70 -2.63 -19.11 -1.52
N ALA A 71 -1.76 -18.31 -0.92
CA ALA A 71 -2.16 -17.21 -0.05
C ALA A 71 -3.00 -16.20 -0.85
N THR A 72 -4.02 -15.63 -0.20
CA THR A 72 -4.78 -14.52 -0.78
C THR A 72 -4.06 -13.22 -0.47
N LEU A 73 -3.48 -12.58 -1.49
CA LEU A 73 -2.85 -11.28 -1.34
C LEU A 73 -3.87 -10.18 -1.64
N ILE A 74 -3.97 -9.20 -0.76
CA ILE A 74 -4.83 -8.03 -0.92
C ILE A 74 -4.02 -6.76 -0.71
N MET A 75 -4.47 -5.67 -1.33
CA MET A 75 -3.88 -4.35 -1.11
C MET A 75 -4.86 -3.25 -1.50
N ASP A 76 -4.62 -2.06 -0.98
CA ASP A 76 -5.22 -0.84 -1.51
C ASP A 76 -4.25 -0.11 -2.46
N PHE A 77 -4.73 0.27 -3.65
CA PHE A 77 -3.89 0.87 -4.69
C PHE A 77 -3.90 2.40 -4.71
N ASP A 78 -4.73 3.09 -3.91
CA ASP A 78 -4.92 4.54 -4.09
C ASP A 78 -3.69 5.36 -3.71
N ASN A 79 -2.88 4.88 -2.76
CA ASN A 79 -1.61 5.56 -2.43
C ASN A 79 -0.50 5.33 -3.47
N ILE A 80 -0.51 4.20 -4.19
CA ILE A 80 0.53 3.88 -5.19
C ILE A 80 0.45 4.82 -6.38
N TYR A 81 -0.76 5.22 -6.76
CA TYR A 81 -0.98 6.13 -7.89
C TYR A 81 -0.55 7.57 -7.59
N SER A 82 -0.38 7.95 -6.31
CA SER A 82 0.08 9.29 -5.92
C SER A 82 1.60 9.49 -6.05
N GLU A 83 2.38 8.41 -5.98
CA GLU A 83 3.84 8.49 -5.96
C GLU A 83 4.48 8.15 -7.31
N VAL A 84 3.78 7.37 -8.14
CA VAL A 84 4.20 7.17 -9.52
C VAL A 84 3.65 8.32 -10.37
N ARG A 85 4.47 9.37 -10.52
CA ARG A 85 4.23 10.61 -11.28
C ARG A 85 3.97 10.42 -12.80
N ARG A 86 3.53 9.25 -13.26
CA ARG A 86 3.20 8.97 -14.66
C ARG A 86 1.90 8.19 -14.72
N ALA A 87 0.97 8.64 -15.56
CA ALA A 87 -0.29 7.99 -15.88
C ALA A 87 -0.02 6.56 -16.39
N GLY A 88 0.03 5.62 -15.45
CA GLY A 88 0.36 4.23 -15.69
C GLY A 88 -0.40 3.42 -14.66
N ARG A 89 -1.59 2.94 -15.04
CA ARG A 89 -2.33 2.01 -14.20
C ARG A 89 -1.60 0.68 -14.21
N PHE A 90 -0.72 0.48 -13.23
CA PHE A 90 -0.11 -0.80 -13.00
C PHE A 90 -1.18 -1.83 -12.69
N ARG A 91 -1.24 -2.93 -13.45
CA ARG A 91 -1.98 -4.11 -13.04
C ARG A 91 -1.20 -5.37 -13.40
N LYS A 92 -1.04 -6.23 -12.39
CA LYS A 92 -0.58 -7.65 -12.37
C LYS A 92 0.91 -7.97 -12.23
N GLU A 93 1.83 -7.04 -12.42
CA GLU A 93 3.28 -7.35 -12.38
C GLU A 93 3.94 -7.01 -11.03
N PHE A 94 3.16 -6.57 -10.03
CA PHE A 94 3.69 -6.25 -8.71
C PHE A 94 3.98 -7.48 -7.87
N PHE A 95 4.87 -7.33 -6.89
CA PHE A 95 5.22 -8.38 -5.95
C PHE A 95 5.60 -9.69 -6.68
N TYR A 96 6.54 -9.56 -7.63
CA TYR A 96 7.08 -10.66 -8.43
C TYR A 96 6.02 -11.42 -9.26
N GLY A 97 5.04 -10.68 -9.79
CA GLY A 97 3.97 -11.24 -10.62
C GLY A 97 2.94 -12.06 -9.83
N SER A 98 2.80 -11.80 -8.53
CA SER A 98 1.77 -12.40 -7.70
C SER A 98 0.39 -11.84 -8.06
N ASP A 99 -0.64 -12.68 -7.94
CA ASP A 99 -2.03 -12.23 -8.11
C ASP A 99 -2.49 -11.51 -6.85
N ILE A 100 -2.74 -10.20 -6.95
CA ILE A 100 -3.12 -9.35 -5.83
C ILE A 100 -4.52 -8.81 -6.07
N LYS A 101 -5.42 -9.05 -5.11
CA LYS A 101 -6.80 -8.59 -5.12
C LYS A 101 -6.91 -7.19 -4.53
N TYR A 102 -7.96 -6.47 -4.92
CA TYR A 102 -8.32 -5.21 -4.30
C TYR A 102 -8.88 -5.46 -2.91
N ALA A 103 -8.38 -4.73 -1.93
CA ALA A 103 -8.95 -4.70 -0.60
C ALA A 103 -10.24 -3.87 -0.59
N GLU A 104 -11.20 -4.27 0.25
CA GLU A 104 -12.30 -3.41 0.67
C GLU A 104 -11.75 -2.17 1.39
N ARG A 105 -12.46 -1.04 1.30
CA ARG A 105 -12.01 0.27 1.77
C ARG A 105 -12.92 0.81 2.86
N PRO A 106 -12.37 1.27 3.99
CA PRO A 106 -13.15 1.97 5.02
C PRO A 106 -12.78 3.47 5.12
N PRO A 107 -13.75 4.40 5.04
CA PRO A 107 -15.14 4.21 4.61
C PRO A 107 -15.21 3.71 3.16
N GLU A 108 -16.36 3.20 2.74
CA GLU A 108 -16.53 2.72 1.37
C GLU A 108 -16.42 3.89 0.37
N PHE A 109 -15.42 3.85 -0.51
CA PHE A 109 -15.31 4.76 -1.64
C PHE A 109 -14.62 4.08 -2.83
N ASN A 110 -15.06 4.43 -4.04
CA ASN A 110 -14.55 3.81 -5.26
C ASN A 110 -13.17 4.33 -5.69
N THR A 111 -12.92 5.64 -5.52
CA THR A 111 -11.66 6.28 -5.88
C THR A 111 -11.62 7.70 -5.32
N VAL A 112 -10.43 8.19 -4.97
CA VAL A 112 -10.20 9.62 -4.74
C VAL A 112 -9.86 10.26 -6.09
N LEU A 113 -10.76 11.08 -6.62
CA LEU A 113 -10.59 11.71 -7.92
C LEU A 113 -9.68 12.94 -7.89
N GLY A 114 -8.56 12.81 -8.60
CA GLY A 114 -7.63 13.85 -9.04
C GLY A 114 -8.30 15.07 -9.68
N GLY A 115 -8.71 16.07 -8.91
CA GLY A 115 -9.01 17.43 -9.38
C GLY A 115 -7.77 18.33 -9.51
N PRO A 116 -7.83 19.40 -10.34
CA PRO A 116 -6.81 20.47 -10.36
C PRO A 116 -6.59 21.06 -8.96
N SER A 117 -5.41 21.64 -8.72
CA SER A 117 -4.99 22.10 -7.38
C SER A 117 -5.97 23.07 -6.71
N TRP A 118 -6.69 23.89 -7.48
CA TRP A 118 -7.72 24.81 -6.97
C TRP A 118 -9.00 24.10 -6.45
N LEU A 119 -9.25 22.85 -6.84
CA LEU A 119 -10.27 21.99 -6.25
C LEU A 119 -9.74 21.16 -5.06
N ASN A 120 -8.42 21.21 -4.82
CA ASN A 120 -7.78 20.51 -3.71
C ASN A 120 -7.38 21.48 -2.60
N SER A 121 -8.38 22.11 -1.95
CA SER A 121 -8.20 23.15 -0.92
C SER A 121 -7.66 22.64 0.44
N GLY A 122 -7.20 21.39 0.50
CA GLY A 122 -6.67 20.81 1.73
C GLY A 122 -5.21 21.21 2.01
N PRO A 123 -4.65 20.77 3.13
CA PRO A 123 -3.34 21.19 3.61
C PRO A 123 -2.16 20.70 2.74
N THR A 124 -2.40 19.80 1.78
CA THR A 124 -1.38 19.27 0.86
C THR A 124 -1.85 19.28 -0.58
N ASP A 125 -0.91 19.18 -1.52
CA ASP A 125 -1.20 18.96 -2.94
C ASP A 125 -1.68 17.52 -3.25
N LYS A 126 -1.52 16.60 -2.31
CA LYS A 126 -1.97 15.20 -2.39
C LYS A 126 -3.40 15.04 -1.87
N GLN A 127 -4.34 14.76 -2.75
CA GLN A 127 -5.75 14.59 -2.37
C GLN A 127 -6.00 13.44 -1.40
N PHE A 128 -5.26 12.34 -1.53
CA PHE A 128 -5.39 11.22 -0.59
C PHE A 128 -5.00 11.64 0.83
N HIS A 129 -3.95 12.44 1.00
CA HIS A 129 -3.57 13.00 2.30
C HIS A 129 -4.65 13.93 2.85
N ASN A 130 -5.27 14.76 2.00
CA ASN A 130 -6.35 15.64 2.41
C ASN A 130 -7.62 14.88 2.79
N PHE A 131 -7.92 13.77 2.11
CA PHE A 131 -8.98 12.84 2.49
C PHE A 131 -8.71 12.27 3.90
N LEU A 132 -7.51 11.73 4.13
CA LEU A 132 -7.14 11.16 5.42
C LEU A 132 -7.13 12.19 6.55
N HIS A 133 -6.71 13.42 6.27
CA HIS A 133 -6.73 14.51 7.25
C HIS A 133 -8.15 14.82 7.77
N ASN A 134 -9.12 14.73 6.86
CA ASN A 134 -10.53 15.00 7.15
C ASN A 134 -11.29 13.78 7.66
N LEU A 135 -10.68 12.59 7.64
CA LEU A 135 -11.31 11.36 8.10
C LEU A 135 -11.38 11.34 9.64
N LYS A 136 -12.60 11.42 10.18
CA LYS A 136 -12.86 11.45 11.64
C LYS A 136 -13.46 10.17 12.20
N HIS A 137 -13.34 9.06 11.48
CA HIS A 137 -13.91 7.79 11.94
C HIS A 137 -13.21 7.31 13.23
N PRO A 138 -13.93 6.90 14.29
CA PRO A 138 -13.32 6.54 15.58
C PRO A 138 -12.23 5.48 15.45
N ARG A 139 -12.49 4.43 14.66
CA ARG A 139 -11.52 3.35 14.43
C ARG A 139 -10.25 3.82 13.71
N PHE A 140 -10.41 4.70 12.73
CA PHE A 140 -9.27 5.30 12.03
C PHE A 140 -8.42 6.15 12.98
N LEU A 141 -9.07 7.00 13.80
CA LEU A 141 -8.38 7.85 14.75
C LEU A 141 -7.64 7.05 15.84
N GLU A 142 -8.22 5.93 16.26
CA GLU A 142 -7.55 4.99 17.17
C GLU A 142 -6.27 4.42 16.54
N LEU A 143 -6.35 3.88 15.31
CA LEU A 143 -5.18 3.37 14.60
C LEU A 143 -4.14 4.46 14.32
N ALA A 144 -4.59 5.69 13.99
CA ALA A 144 -3.73 6.85 13.76
C ALA A 144 -2.93 7.27 15.02
N LYS A 145 -3.48 7.04 16.22
CA LYS A 145 -2.77 7.25 17.48
C LYS A 145 -1.59 6.28 17.61
N PHE A 146 -1.79 5.01 17.26
CA PHE A 146 -0.76 3.96 17.38
C PHE A 146 0.22 3.94 16.21
N SER A 147 -0.15 4.43 15.02
CA SER A 147 0.81 4.64 13.92
C SER A 147 1.73 5.86 14.14
N GLY A 148 1.42 6.68 15.15
CA GLY A 148 2.20 7.88 15.51
C GLY A 148 1.74 9.16 14.81
N ALA A 149 0.71 9.10 13.96
CA ALA A 149 0.24 10.23 13.15
C ALA A 149 -0.19 11.46 13.96
N LEU A 150 -0.59 11.24 15.21
CA LEU A 150 -1.13 12.26 16.13
C LEU A 150 -0.14 12.67 17.25
N GLN A 151 1.14 12.32 17.16
CA GLN A 151 2.13 12.60 18.22
C GLN A 151 2.83 13.98 18.09
N GLY A 152 2.65 14.69 16.98
CA GLY A 152 3.25 16.00 16.70
C GLY A 152 2.25 17.16 16.67
N LYS A 153 2.76 18.40 16.46
CA LYS A 153 1.91 19.58 16.22
C LYS A 153 1.11 19.47 14.92
N ASP A 154 1.76 18.96 13.88
CA ASP A 154 1.17 18.73 12.57
C ASP A 154 0.98 17.23 12.32
N ALA A 155 -0.10 16.89 11.63
CA ALA A 155 -0.39 15.51 11.27
C ALA A 155 0.65 14.98 10.27
N ASN A 156 1.24 13.83 10.57
CA ASN A 156 2.13 13.15 9.64
C ASN A 156 1.31 12.31 8.65
N TYR A 157 1.21 12.78 7.42
CA TYR A 157 0.36 12.14 6.40
C TYR A 157 0.79 10.71 6.02
N ASN A 158 2.08 10.40 6.11
CA ASN A 158 2.53 9.02 5.86
C ASN A 158 1.98 8.09 6.96
N GLN A 159 2.04 8.52 8.22
CA GLN A 159 1.49 7.75 9.35
C GLN A 159 -0.04 7.71 9.34
N LEU A 160 -0.71 8.72 8.76
CA LEU A 160 -2.15 8.65 8.47
C LEU A 160 -2.46 7.60 7.41
N ALA A 161 -1.63 7.48 6.38
CA ALA A 161 -1.77 6.45 5.36
C ALA A 161 -1.55 5.05 5.96
N ASP A 162 -0.55 4.89 6.82
CA ASP A 162 -0.30 3.65 7.56
C ASP A 162 -1.54 3.25 8.39
N ALA A 163 -2.13 4.20 9.13
CA ALA A 163 -3.35 3.96 9.91
C ALA A 163 -4.54 3.54 9.04
N TYR A 164 -4.69 4.15 7.86
CA TYR A 164 -5.72 3.78 6.90
C TYR A 164 -5.49 2.35 6.38
N PHE A 165 -4.26 1.98 6.05
CA PHE A 165 -3.97 0.62 5.56
C PHE A 165 -4.12 -0.45 6.62
N LEU A 166 -3.76 -0.17 7.87
CA LEU A 166 -4.09 -1.04 9.00
C LEU A 166 -5.61 -1.24 9.09
N TRP A 167 -6.38 -0.16 8.91
CA TRP A 167 -7.83 -0.25 8.93
C TRP A 167 -8.37 -1.09 7.77
N CYS A 168 -7.84 -0.93 6.55
CA CYS A 168 -8.16 -1.78 5.41
C CYS A 168 -7.86 -3.25 5.70
N ALA A 169 -6.69 -3.57 6.25
CA ALA A 169 -6.32 -4.95 6.56
C ALA A 169 -7.24 -5.59 7.60
N GLU A 170 -7.66 -4.82 8.60
CA GLU A 170 -8.61 -5.26 9.61
C GLU A 170 -9.98 -5.58 9.02
N ILE A 171 -10.59 -4.67 8.26
CA ILE A 171 -11.93 -4.90 7.70
C ILE A 171 -11.94 -6.05 6.69
N ASN A 172 -10.83 -6.26 6.00
CA ASN A 172 -10.68 -7.37 5.06
C ASN A 172 -10.34 -8.68 5.77
N GLU A 173 -10.29 -8.72 7.11
CA GLU A 173 -9.92 -9.88 7.90
C GLU A 173 -8.60 -10.51 7.44
N ALA A 174 -7.58 -9.68 7.23
CA ALA A 174 -6.24 -10.17 6.94
C ALA A 174 -5.69 -10.92 8.15
N ASP A 175 -4.99 -12.03 7.90
CA ASP A 175 -4.22 -12.73 8.92
C ASP A 175 -2.93 -11.95 9.23
N TYR A 176 -2.32 -11.37 8.19
CA TYR A 176 -1.08 -10.62 8.27
C TYR A 176 -1.17 -9.26 7.58
N PHE A 177 -0.55 -8.25 8.18
CA PHE A 177 -0.21 -6.98 7.54
C PHE A 177 1.30 -6.96 7.29
N LEU A 178 1.70 -7.14 6.03
CA LEU A 178 3.09 -7.20 5.62
C LEU A 178 3.63 -5.79 5.32
N THR A 179 4.67 -5.36 6.04
CA THR A 179 5.29 -4.04 5.87
C THR A 179 6.82 -4.10 5.99
N LEU A 180 7.50 -3.13 5.38
CA LEU A 180 8.94 -2.88 5.58
C LEU A 180 9.22 -1.81 6.64
N ASP A 181 8.19 -1.19 7.23
CA ASP A 181 8.35 -0.20 8.28
C ASP A 181 8.47 -0.87 9.66
N ALA A 182 9.71 -1.09 10.08
CA ALA A 182 10.02 -1.66 11.39
C ALA A 182 9.55 -0.80 12.59
N LYS A 183 9.28 0.50 12.40
CA LYS A 183 8.71 1.33 13.46
C LYS A 183 7.21 1.08 13.58
N LEU A 184 6.51 1.00 12.46
CA LEU A 184 5.07 0.67 12.42
C LEU A 184 4.82 -0.71 13.03
N GLU A 185 5.57 -1.71 12.58
CA GLU A 185 5.55 -3.09 13.11
C GLU A 185 5.65 -3.10 14.64
N ARG A 186 6.70 -2.47 15.19
CA ARG A 186 6.91 -2.40 16.64
C ARG A 186 5.80 -1.63 17.35
N SER A 187 5.37 -0.50 16.78
CA SER A 187 4.39 0.38 17.43
C SER A 187 3.05 -0.34 17.61
N ILE A 188 2.60 -1.08 16.60
CA ILE A 188 1.35 -1.83 16.66
C ILE A 188 1.51 -3.09 17.53
N ASN A 189 2.56 -3.89 17.32
CA ASN A 189 2.72 -5.15 18.07
C ASN A 189 3.00 -4.96 19.57
N GLN A 190 3.54 -3.80 19.97
CA GLN A 190 3.79 -3.48 21.39
C GLN A 190 2.63 -2.73 22.06
N ALA A 191 1.61 -2.32 21.29
CA ALA A 191 0.46 -1.58 21.80
C ALA A 191 -0.52 -2.47 22.56
N LYS A 192 -0.25 -2.72 23.85
CA LYS A 192 -1.07 -3.59 24.72
C LYS A 192 -2.55 -3.21 24.80
N SER A 193 -2.87 -1.92 24.67
CA SER A 193 -4.24 -1.42 24.73
C SER A 193 -4.97 -1.47 23.39
N LEU A 194 -4.26 -1.71 22.29
CA LEU A 194 -4.85 -1.77 20.97
C LEU A 194 -5.36 -3.19 20.72
N VAL A 195 -6.66 -3.32 20.49
CA VAL A 195 -7.24 -4.56 19.96
C VAL A 195 -7.12 -4.50 18.44
N TYR A 196 -6.17 -5.22 17.86
CA TYR A 196 -5.96 -5.30 16.41
C TYR A 196 -5.70 -6.75 16.03
N LYS A 197 -6.48 -7.27 15.08
CA LYS A 197 -6.50 -8.70 14.73
C LYS A 197 -5.36 -9.13 13.79
N PRO A 198 -5.06 -8.41 12.69
CA PRO A 198 -3.98 -8.81 11.80
C PRO A 198 -2.61 -8.75 12.50
N ASN A 199 -1.75 -9.74 12.30
CA ASN A 199 -0.38 -9.68 12.78
C ASN A 199 0.44 -8.74 11.88
N VAL A 200 0.98 -7.65 12.43
CA VAL A 200 1.85 -6.74 11.67
C VAL A 200 3.25 -7.35 11.62
N ILE A 201 3.75 -7.67 10.43
CA ILE A 201 4.92 -8.53 10.28
C ILE A 201 5.88 -8.04 9.20
N SER A 202 7.17 -8.26 9.42
CA SER A 202 8.21 -8.02 8.41
C SER A 202 8.31 -9.15 7.39
N ALA A 203 9.06 -8.94 6.31
CA ALA A 203 9.24 -9.96 5.28
C ALA A 203 10.02 -11.17 5.80
N SER A 204 11.11 -10.92 6.53
CA SER A 204 11.95 -11.98 7.10
C SER A 204 11.21 -12.80 8.17
N GLN A 205 10.43 -12.13 9.03
CA GLN A 205 9.62 -12.79 10.06
C GLN A 205 8.55 -13.69 9.44
N LEU A 206 7.78 -13.18 8.46
CA LEU A 206 6.74 -13.97 7.82
C LEU A 206 7.34 -15.17 7.08
N LEU A 207 8.46 -14.98 6.40
CA LEU A 207 9.16 -16.07 5.73
C LEU A 207 9.58 -17.17 6.73
N THR A 208 10.07 -16.79 7.91
CA THR A 208 10.44 -17.73 8.98
C THR A 208 9.23 -18.48 9.52
N GLU A 209 8.10 -17.80 9.76
CA GLU A 209 6.85 -18.44 10.19
C GLU A 209 6.36 -19.47 9.16
N LEU A 210 6.46 -19.16 7.86
CA LEU A 210 6.06 -20.04 6.77
C LEU A 210 7.02 -21.21 6.49
N GLN A 211 8.24 -21.16 7.04
CA GLN A 211 9.19 -22.28 6.99
C GLN A 211 8.95 -23.29 8.11
N ASN A 212 8.41 -22.84 9.24
CA ASN A 212 8.15 -23.67 10.43
C ASN A 212 6.72 -24.24 10.48
N ALA A 213 5.85 -23.84 9.56
CA ALA A 213 4.46 -24.31 9.41
C ALA A 213 4.34 -25.40 8.34
#